data_AF-A0A961L1H5-F1
#
_entry.id   AF-A0A961L1H5-F1
#
_cell.length_a   1.000
_cell.length_b   1.000
_cell.length_c   1.000
_cell.angle_alpha   90.00
_cell.angle_beta   90.00
_cell.angle_gamma   90.00
#
_symmetry.space_group_name_H-M   'P 1'
#
loop_
_entity.id
_entity.type
_entity.pdbx_description
1 polymer ?
#
loop_
_entity_poly.entity_id
_entity_poly.type
_entity_poly.pdbx_seq_one_letter_code
_entity_poly.pdbx_strand_id
1 'polypeptide(L)'
;MTATAVVYIFRADPWVYTGKHAPAGLDACSWPLRGSGPLPSGYKGSGKAWRNAARKHGIAEWRILWRGPVSRVNAQEVRAVRLVRHVFGERCLNIYEGRDGLSGDDARRLWADPEYRARISVARQDPHYLERVSTAIKAQWEDPDYRANMLETLLSPEHQARAAAAARAACQTPEFREKMRRVRNDPDNIERQRASILATREAQTRAFIAEHGPAQPLELPLLAVQPRYARRLNRLAASFGDRPFTIAEAAQALGEPAGKMHRPLQTGIEHGVVERLAHHVYRFTPQPTQGDRTEALGAAAE
;
A
#
# COMPACT_ATOMS: atom_id res chain seq x y z
N MET A 1 23.17 -56.65 11.66
CA MET A 1 23.22 -55.99 12.99
C MET A 1 21.89 -55.31 13.24
N THR A 2 21.21 -55.57 14.37
CA THR A 2 19.97 -54.88 14.71
C THR A 2 20.28 -53.42 15.08
N ALA A 3 19.54 -52.47 14.51
CA ALA A 3 19.70 -51.07 14.86
C ALA A 3 19.41 -50.89 16.37
N THR A 4 20.36 -50.27 17.07
CA THR A 4 20.27 -50.02 18.51
C THR A 4 19.96 -48.56 18.76
N ALA A 5 19.05 -48.28 19.69
CA ALA A 5 18.70 -46.95 20.14
C ALA A 5 18.99 -46.78 21.63
N VAL A 6 19.14 -45.53 22.05
CA VAL A 6 19.25 -45.14 23.45
C VAL A 6 18.06 -44.28 23.86
N VAL A 7 17.64 -44.42 25.11
CA VAL A 7 16.82 -43.43 25.81
C VAL A 7 17.72 -42.73 26.81
N TYR A 8 17.71 -41.40 26.79
CA TYR A 8 18.58 -40.57 27.61
C TYR A 8 17.77 -39.55 28.39
N ILE A 9 18.40 -38.99 29.42
CA ILE A 9 18.00 -37.74 30.08
C ILE A 9 19.15 -36.75 29.96
N PHE A 10 18.84 -35.53 29.53
CA PHE A 10 19.71 -34.37 29.65
C PHE A 10 19.26 -33.50 30.83
N ARG A 11 20.23 -32.81 31.44
CA ARG A 11 20.00 -31.81 32.48
C ARG A 11 20.71 -30.50 32.13
N ALA A 12 19.96 -29.40 32.30
CA ALA A 12 20.41 -28.02 32.20
C ALA A 12 19.75 -27.25 33.35
N ASP A 13 20.42 -27.18 34.50
CA ASP A 13 19.80 -26.82 35.78
C ASP A 13 18.99 -25.51 35.72
N PRO A 14 17.73 -25.49 36.19
CA PRO A 14 17.02 -26.55 36.92
C PRO A 14 16.31 -27.60 36.05
N TRP A 15 16.43 -27.52 34.73
CA TRP A 15 15.61 -28.25 33.77
C TRP A 15 16.15 -29.64 33.42
N VAL A 16 15.23 -30.56 33.14
CA VAL A 16 15.54 -31.88 32.61
C VAL A 16 14.73 -32.16 31.34
N TYR A 17 15.31 -32.94 30.44
CA TYR A 17 14.66 -33.38 29.21
C TYR A 17 15.02 -34.83 28.91
N THR A 18 14.01 -35.64 28.62
CA THR A 18 14.17 -37.04 28.24
C THR A 18 13.84 -37.23 26.78
N GLY A 19 14.60 -38.07 26.10
CA GLY A 19 14.29 -38.42 24.72
C GLY A 19 14.97 -39.70 24.28
N LYS A 20 14.73 -40.04 23.02
CA LYS A 20 15.39 -41.14 22.33
C LYS A 20 16.36 -40.66 21.26
N HIS A 21 17.36 -41.48 20.95
CA HIS A 21 18.26 -41.26 19.83
C HIS A 21 18.73 -42.61 19.25
N ALA A 22 18.72 -42.72 17.94
CA ALA A 22 19.23 -43.89 17.21
C ALA A 22 20.41 -43.41 16.35
N PRO A 23 21.66 -43.53 16.84
CA PRO A 23 22.81 -43.02 16.10
C PRO A 23 23.04 -43.86 14.84
N ALA A 24 23.26 -43.20 13.70
CA ALA A 24 23.64 -43.89 12.48
C ALA A 24 25.10 -44.36 12.58
N GLY A 25 25.35 -45.65 12.35
CA GLY A 25 26.70 -46.20 12.22
C GLY A 25 27.54 -46.28 13.52
N LEU A 26 26.98 -45.93 14.68
CA LEU A 26 27.65 -46.08 15.98
C LEU A 26 26.97 -47.16 16.81
N ASP A 27 27.78 -48.00 17.46
CA ASP A 27 27.28 -48.94 18.44
C ASP A 27 26.88 -48.20 19.72
N ALA A 28 25.59 -47.94 19.88
CA ALA A 28 25.01 -47.34 21.08
C ALA A 28 25.34 -48.14 22.37
N CYS A 29 25.69 -49.43 22.28
CA CYS A 29 26.11 -50.22 23.43
C CYS A 29 27.47 -49.77 23.98
N SER A 30 28.35 -49.20 23.14
CA SER A 30 29.68 -48.71 23.54
C SER A 30 29.65 -47.36 24.25
N TRP A 31 28.52 -46.66 24.25
CA TRP A 31 28.43 -45.32 24.84
C TRP A 31 28.64 -45.40 26.37
N PRO A 32 29.22 -44.36 27.01
CA PRO A 32 29.22 -44.32 28.47
C PRO A 32 27.80 -44.13 29.01
N LEU A 33 27.55 -44.56 30.25
CA LEU A 33 26.22 -44.42 30.88
C LEU A 33 25.91 -42.98 31.30
N ARG A 34 26.93 -42.13 31.42
CA ARG A 34 26.82 -40.72 31.79
C ARG A 34 27.92 -39.90 31.11
N GLY A 35 27.66 -38.62 30.91
CA GLY A 35 28.64 -37.66 30.40
C GLY A 35 28.16 -36.23 30.57
N SER A 36 28.97 -35.28 30.09
CA SER A 36 28.66 -33.85 30.02
C SER A 36 28.62 -33.40 28.56
N GLY A 37 27.91 -32.29 28.28
CA GLY A 37 27.82 -31.75 26.92
C GLY A 37 26.94 -32.60 25.98
N PRO A 38 27.28 -32.71 24.68
CA PRO A 38 26.54 -33.54 23.73
C PRO A 38 26.70 -35.05 24.01
N LEU A 39 25.79 -35.87 23.47
CA LEU A 39 26.00 -37.33 23.39
C LEU A 39 27.23 -37.65 22.51
N PRO A 40 27.78 -38.88 22.58
CA PRO A 40 28.94 -39.27 21.76
C PRO A 40 28.76 -39.08 20.25
N SER A 41 27.53 -39.09 19.74
CA SER A 41 27.21 -38.75 18.34
C SER A 41 27.27 -37.24 18.01
N GLY A 42 27.60 -36.38 18.97
CA GLY A 42 27.46 -34.92 18.87
C GLY A 42 26.02 -34.42 19.06
N TYR A 43 25.07 -35.32 19.32
CA TYR A 43 23.66 -34.97 19.46
C TYR A 43 23.38 -34.21 20.78
N LYS A 44 22.70 -33.07 20.67
CA LYS A 44 22.41 -32.14 21.77
C LYS A 44 20.95 -32.18 22.26
N GLY A 45 20.14 -33.13 21.79
CA GLY A 45 18.71 -33.22 22.11
C GLY A 45 17.79 -32.54 21.09
N SER A 46 16.59 -33.08 20.95
CA SER A 46 15.52 -32.58 20.07
C SER A 46 14.51 -31.79 20.88
N GLY A 47 13.87 -30.79 20.28
CA GLY A 47 12.81 -30.01 20.93
C GLY A 47 13.19 -28.56 21.17
N LYS A 48 12.25 -27.66 20.86
CA LYS A 48 12.45 -26.22 20.95
C LYS A 48 12.65 -25.77 22.41
N ALA A 49 11.84 -26.30 23.34
CA ALA A 49 11.94 -25.99 24.76
C ALA A 49 13.32 -26.38 25.33
N TRP A 50 13.77 -27.61 25.06
CA TRP A 50 15.10 -28.07 25.48
C TRP A 50 16.23 -27.23 24.87
N ARG A 51 16.22 -26.97 23.56
CA ARG A 51 17.26 -26.13 22.93
C ARG A 51 17.34 -24.73 23.54
N ASN A 52 16.21 -24.15 23.94
CA ASN A 52 16.20 -22.86 24.63
C ASN A 52 16.80 -22.96 26.04
N ALA A 53 16.44 -23.99 26.80
CA ALA A 53 17.03 -24.24 28.12
C ALA A 53 18.54 -24.49 28.02
N ALA A 54 18.98 -25.36 27.12
CA ALA A 54 20.38 -25.66 26.86
C ALA A 54 21.18 -24.43 26.40
N ARG A 55 20.59 -23.54 25.58
CA ARG A 55 21.25 -22.28 25.18
C ARG A 55 21.44 -21.34 26.38
N LYS A 56 20.43 -21.25 27.25
CA LYS A 56 20.42 -20.31 28.38
C LYS A 56 21.28 -20.81 29.55
N HIS A 57 21.29 -22.11 29.80
CA HIS A 57 21.88 -22.71 31.00
C HIS A 57 23.06 -23.65 30.72
N GLY A 58 23.36 -23.93 29.45
CA GLY A 58 24.32 -24.96 29.07
C GLY A 58 23.79 -26.39 29.28
N ILE A 59 24.37 -27.38 28.60
CA ILE A 59 24.09 -28.79 28.88
C ILE A 59 25.09 -29.26 29.94
N ALA A 60 24.62 -29.42 31.17
CA ALA A 60 25.47 -29.77 32.30
C ALA A 60 25.83 -31.27 32.27
N GLU A 61 24.81 -32.13 32.22
CA GLU A 61 25.00 -33.58 32.28
C GLU A 61 23.95 -34.33 31.43
N TRP A 62 24.30 -35.55 31.04
CA TRP A 62 23.37 -36.51 30.49
C TRP A 62 23.60 -37.91 31.05
N ARG A 63 22.53 -38.72 31.03
CA ARG A 63 22.57 -40.14 31.41
C ARG A 63 21.79 -41.00 30.43
N ILE A 64 22.29 -42.19 30.15
CA ILE A 64 21.57 -43.20 29.37
C ILE A 64 20.71 -44.02 30.34
N LEU A 65 19.40 -43.97 30.14
CA LEU A 65 18.41 -44.68 30.95
C LEU A 65 18.12 -46.08 30.41
N TRP A 66 18.23 -46.27 29.10
CA TRP A 66 17.97 -47.55 28.45
C TRP A 66 18.72 -47.66 27.12
N ARG A 67 19.08 -48.90 26.74
CA ARG A 67 19.67 -49.28 25.45
C ARG A 67 18.97 -50.52 24.93
N GLY A 68 18.74 -50.59 23.62
CA GLY A 68 18.21 -51.80 23.01
C GLY A 68 17.67 -51.59 21.60
N PRO A 69 16.88 -52.53 21.08
CA PRO A 69 16.42 -52.49 19.70
C PRO A 69 15.50 -51.30 19.44
N VAL A 70 15.66 -50.65 18.29
CA VAL A 70 14.82 -49.51 17.86
C VAL A 70 13.32 -49.81 17.96
N SER A 71 12.89 -51.05 17.72
CA SER A 71 11.48 -51.47 17.83
C SER A 71 10.85 -51.26 19.20
N ARG A 72 11.65 -51.20 20.28
CA ARG A 72 11.17 -51.00 21.66
C ARG A 72 11.40 -49.58 22.18
N VAL A 73 12.08 -48.72 21.42
CA VAL A 73 12.55 -47.42 21.92
C VAL A 73 11.40 -46.52 22.35
N ASN A 74 10.28 -46.51 21.62
CA ASN A 74 9.14 -45.65 21.93
C ASN A 74 8.50 -46.02 23.28
N ALA A 75 8.33 -47.31 23.55
CA ALA A 75 7.76 -47.77 24.81
C ALA A 75 8.67 -47.42 26.00
N GLN A 76 9.99 -47.48 25.81
CA GLN A 76 10.97 -47.16 26.84
C GLN A 76 11.10 -45.65 27.06
N GLU A 77 11.03 -44.86 25.99
CA GLU A 77 10.97 -43.40 26.08
C GLU A 77 9.73 -42.97 26.89
N VAL A 78 8.55 -43.54 26.62
CA VAL A 78 7.33 -43.23 27.38
C VAL A 78 7.50 -43.52 28.87
N ARG A 79 8.06 -44.69 29.21
CA ARG A 79 8.34 -45.06 30.61
C ARG A 79 9.32 -44.08 31.25
N ALA A 80 10.40 -43.74 30.55
CA ALA A 80 11.40 -42.80 31.03
C ALA A 80 10.83 -41.41 31.26
N VAL A 81 10.03 -40.88 30.31
CA VAL A 81 9.39 -39.56 30.47
C VAL A 81 8.47 -39.53 31.67
N ARG A 82 7.65 -40.58 31.88
CA ARG A 82 6.79 -40.69 33.07
C ARG A 82 7.58 -40.70 34.36
N LEU A 83 8.66 -41.49 34.43
CA LEU A 83 9.54 -41.54 35.59
C LEU A 83 10.20 -40.18 35.86
N VAL A 84 10.76 -39.54 34.84
CA VAL A 84 11.41 -38.23 34.98
C VAL A 84 10.39 -37.16 35.40
N ARG A 85 9.18 -37.17 34.85
CA ARG A 85 8.12 -36.26 35.29
C ARG A 85 7.71 -36.51 36.75
N HIS A 86 7.66 -37.76 37.19
CA HIS A 86 7.39 -38.09 38.59
C HIS A 86 8.49 -37.57 39.54
N VAL A 87 9.77 -37.71 39.16
CA VAL A 87 10.92 -37.32 39.98
C VAL A 87 11.16 -35.80 39.97
N PHE A 88 11.04 -35.15 38.82
CA PHE A 88 11.43 -33.76 38.62
C PHE A 88 10.24 -32.79 38.52
N GLY A 89 9.01 -33.29 38.44
CA GLY A 89 7.79 -32.48 38.36
C GLY A 89 7.83 -31.51 37.18
N GLU A 90 7.55 -30.24 37.48
CA GLU A 90 7.50 -29.13 36.51
C GLU A 90 8.85 -28.83 35.84
N ARG A 91 9.96 -29.36 36.39
CA ARG A 91 11.30 -29.19 35.78
C ARG A 91 11.49 -30.08 34.54
N CYS A 92 10.59 -31.01 34.28
CA CYS A 92 10.61 -31.88 33.09
C CYS A 92 10.03 -31.15 31.87
N LEU A 93 10.89 -30.80 30.91
CA LEU A 93 10.52 -30.05 29.71
C LEU A 93 9.78 -30.87 28.64
N ASN A 94 9.58 -32.17 28.86
CA ASN A 94 8.80 -33.01 27.96
C ASN A 94 7.33 -32.60 27.97
N ILE A 95 6.88 -32.00 26.87
CA ILE A 95 5.47 -31.64 26.65
C ILE A 95 4.61 -32.91 26.54
N TYR A 96 5.06 -33.88 25.75
CA TYR A 96 4.38 -35.16 25.53
C TYR A 96 5.08 -36.30 26.26
N GLU A 97 4.37 -37.41 26.46
CA GLU A 97 4.93 -38.63 27.08
C GLU A 97 5.89 -39.40 26.15
N GLY A 98 6.64 -38.73 25.26
CA GLY A 98 7.52 -39.37 24.26
C GLY A 98 6.84 -39.60 22.90
N ARG A 99 7.44 -40.46 22.06
CA ARG A 99 7.15 -40.69 20.63
C ARG A 99 7.74 -39.60 19.73
N ASP A 100 7.39 -39.62 18.44
CA ASP A 100 7.92 -38.72 17.40
C ASP A 100 7.36 -37.28 17.50
N GLY A 101 6.90 -36.87 18.69
CA GLY A 101 6.22 -35.61 18.93
C GLY A 101 4.77 -35.60 18.42
N LEU A 102 4.21 -34.40 18.27
CA LEU A 102 2.92 -34.21 17.63
C LEU A 102 3.11 -34.46 16.13
N SER A 103 2.57 -35.57 15.62
CA SER A 103 2.61 -35.82 14.17
C SER A 103 1.81 -34.74 13.43
N GLY A 104 2.04 -34.60 12.12
CA GLY A 104 1.22 -33.71 11.30
C GLY A 104 -0.28 -34.06 11.37
N ASP A 105 -0.62 -35.33 11.50
CA ASP A 105 -2.00 -35.80 11.67
C ASP A 105 -2.57 -35.45 13.04
N ASP A 106 -1.78 -35.58 14.11
CA ASP A 106 -2.22 -35.18 15.45
C ASP A 106 -2.42 -33.66 15.54
N ALA A 107 -1.55 -32.89 14.88
CA ALA A 107 -1.73 -31.44 14.76
C ALA A 107 -3.03 -31.12 14.01
N ARG A 108 -3.29 -31.77 12.87
CA ARG A 108 -4.54 -31.62 12.12
C ARG A 108 -5.76 -31.98 12.98
N ARG A 109 -5.71 -33.07 13.73
CA ARG A 109 -6.80 -33.49 14.64
C ARG A 109 -7.05 -32.48 15.75
N LEU A 110 -6.00 -31.98 16.41
CA LEU A 110 -6.12 -30.93 17.43
C LEU A 110 -6.69 -29.63 16.84
N TRP A 111 -6.30 -29.25 15.64
CA TRP A 111 -6.84 -28.05 14.98
C TRP A 111 -8.26 -28.25 14.42
N ALA A 112 -8.69 -29.48 14.17
CA ALA A 112 -10.07 -29.79 13.78
C ALA A 112 -11.03 -29.63 14.98
N ASP A 113 -10.56 -29.88 16.21
CA ASP A 113 -11.33 -29.71 17.43
C ASP A 113 -11.71 -28.22 17.66
N PRO A 114 -13.01 -27.88 17.67
CA PRO A 114 -13.47 -26.51 17.91
C PRO A 114 -13.14 -25.98 19.31
N GLU A 115 -13.11 -26.82 20.34
CA GLU A 115 -12.80 -26.40 21.71
C GLU A 115 -11.32 -26.01 21.85
N TYR A 116 -10.44 -26.82 21.27
CA TYR A 116 -9.01 -26.49 21.19
C TYR A 116 -8.79 -25.16 20.46
N ARG A 117 -9.46 -24.95 19.32
CA ARG A 117 -9.39 -23.69 18.57
C ARG A 117 -9.89 -22.49 19.38
N ALA A 118 -11.04 -22.63 20.05
CA ALA A 118 -11.60 -21.58 20.89
C ALA A 118 -10.63 -21.20 22.02
N ARG A 119 -10.06 -22.19 22.71
CA ARG A 119 -9.09 -21.97 23.78
C ARG A 119 -7.83 -21.25 23.30
N ILE A 120 -7.26 -21.66 22.16
CA ILE A 120 -6.09 -20.98 21.58
C ILE A 120 -6.47 -19.57 21.10
N SER A 121 -7.68 -19.37 20.59
CA SER A 121 -8.17 -18.04 20.20
C SER A 121 -8.24 -17.08 21.39
N VAL A 122 -8.84 -17.52 22.51
CA VAL A 122 -8.90 -16.73 23.75
C VAL A 122 -7.49 -16.42 24.27
N ALA A 123 -6.60 -17.41 24.30
CA ALA A 123 -5.22 -17.21 24.74
C ALA A 123 -4.44 -16.21 23.85
N ARG A 124 -4.79 -16.10 22.56
CA ARG A 124 -4.19 -15.12 21.64
C ARG A 124 -4.78 -13.71 21.76
N GLN A 125 -5.94 -13.58 22.40
CA GLN A 125 -6.59 -12.29 22.68
C GLN A 125 -6.17 -11.68 24.02
N ASP A 126 -5.40 -12.41 24.84
CA ASP A 126 -4.82 -11.88 26.07
C ASP A 126 -3.97 -10.61 25.79
N PRO A 127 -4.27 -9.47 26.43
CA PRO A 127 -3.54 -8.23 26.24
C PRO A 127 -2.03 -8.36 26.44
N HIS A 128 -1.58 -9.13 27.44
CA HIS A 128 -0.15 -9.32 27.70
C HIS A 128 0.54 -10.12 26.59
N TYR A 129 -0.14 -11.13 26.04
CA TYR A 129 0.34 -11.84 24.86
C TYR A 129 0.48 -10.90 23.66
N LEU A 130 -0.55 -10.08 23.39
CA LEU A 130 -0.55 -9.13 22.28
C LEU A 130 0.54 -8.06 22.41
N GLU A 131 0.75 -7.52 23.60
CA GLU A 131 1.82 -6.55 23.88
C GLU A 131 3.21 -7.15 23.62
N ARG A 132 3.45 -8.37 24.10
CA ARG A 132 4.73 -9.08 23.87
C ARG A 132 4.96 -9.35 22.38
N VAL A 133 3.93 -9.79 21.66
CA VAL A 133 4.03 -10.02 20.21
C VAL A 133 4.23 -8.70 19.46
N SER A 134 3.52 -7.64 19.84
CA SER A 134 3.68 -6.31 19.25
C SER A 134 5.10 -5.78 19.42
N THR A 135 5.65 -5.88 20.63
CA THR A 135 7.02 -5.46 20.94
C THR A 135 8.04 -6.26 20.12
N ALA A 136 7.86 -7.58 20.01
CA ALA A 136 8.73 -8.43 19.20
C ALA A 136 8.67 -8.08 17.70
N ILE A 137 7.47 -7.83 17.17
CA ILE A 137 7.29 -7.42 15.76
C ILE A 137 7.93 -6.04 15.53
N LYS A 138 7.74 -5.09 16.43
CA LYS A 138 8.37 -3.76 16.32
C LYS A 138 9.90 -3.86 16.30
N ALA A 139 10.49 -4.62 17.23
CA ALA A 139 11.92 -4.87 17.25
C ALA A 139 12.41 -5.56 15.96
N GLN A 140 11.61 -6.45 15.38
CA GLN A 140 11.93 -7.08 14.10
C GLN A 140 11.91 -6.09 12.93
N TRP A 141 11.07 -5.05 12.95
CA TRP A 141 11.05 -4.00 11.93
C TRP A 141 12.19 -2.98 12.06
N GLU A 142 12.84 -2.91 13.23
CA GLU A 142 14.05 -2.12 13.43
C GLU A 142 15.29 -2.80 12.80
N ASP A 143 15.23 -4.10 12.52
CA ASP A 143 16.27 -4.84 11.80
C ASP A 143 16.27 -4.46 10.30
N PRO A 144 17.36 -3.86 9.77
CA PRO A 144 17.44 -3.42 8.38
C PRO A 144 17.36 -4.59 7.40
N ASP A 145 17.88 -5.76 7.74
CA ASP A 145 17.88 -6.93 6.85
C ASP A 145 16.47 -7.49 6.73
N TYR A 146 15.74 -7.57 7.84
CA TYR A 146 14.33 -7.96 7.82
C TYR A 146 13.50 -6.97 6.98
N ARG A 147 13.72 -5.67 7.17
CA ARG A 147 13.01 -4.64 6.40
C ARG A 147 13.33 -4.71 4.91
N ALA A 148 14.58 -4.93 4.53
CA ALA A 148 14.99 -5.08 3.13
C ALA A 148 14.30 -6.29 2.47
N ASN A 149 14.31 -7.46 3.14
CA ASN A 149 13.65 -8.67 2.66
C ASN A 149 12.12 -8.49 2.51
N MET A 150 11.49 -7.79 3.45
CA MET A 150 10.06 -7.46 3.37
C MET A 150 9.77 -6.51 2.20
N LEU A 151 10.60 -5.49 1.99
CA LEU A 151 10.46 -4.56 0.86
C LEU A 151 10.65 -5.27 -0.48
N GLU A 152 11.64 -6.14 -0.61
CA GLU A 152 11.83 -6.97 -1.81
C GLU A 152 10.59 -7.80 -2.12
N THR A 153 10.01 -8.45 -1.10
CA THR A 153 8.77 -9.23 -1.25
C THR A 153 7.60 -8.35 -1.72
N LEU A 154 7.44 -7.15 -1.13
CA LEU A 154 6.37 -6.21 -1.48
C LEU A 154 6.54 -5.60 -2.88
N LEU A 155 7.78 -5.39 -3.31
CA LEU A 155 8.13 -4.85 -4.63
C LEU A 155 8.19 -5.92 -5.72
N SER A 156 8.08 -7.21 -5.36
CA SER A 156 8.04 -8.29 -6.35
C SER A 156 6.89 -8.08 -7.35
N PRO A 157 7.12 -8.32 -8.67
CA PRO A 157 6.09 -8.14 -9.68
C PRO A 157 4.81 -8.95 -9.41
N GLU A 158 4.96 -10.15 -8.85
CA GLU A 158 3.83 -11.02 -8.48
C GLU A 158 2.99 -10.38 -7.36
N HIS A 159 3.63 -9.87 -6.30
CA HIS A 159 2.92 -9.21 -5.22
C HIS A 159 2.21 -7.94 -5.71
N GLN A 160 2.89 -7.12 -6.53
CA GLN A 160 2.31 -5.92 -7.13
C GLN A 160 1.13 -6.23 -8.03
N ALA A 161 1.22 -7.26 -8.87
CA ALA A 161 0.13 -7.70 -9.74
C ALA A 161 -1.08 -8.15 -8.92
N ARG A 162 -0.87 -8.93 -7.86
CA ARG A 162 -1.93 -9.36 -6.94
C ARG A 162 -2.56 -8.18 -6.20
N ALA A 163 -1.75 -7.26 -5.69
CA ALA A 163 -2.22 -6.05 -5.02
C ALA A 163 -3.03 -5.15 -5.97
N ALA A 164 -2.57 -4.96 -7.21
CA ALA A 164 -3.28 -4.20 -8.23
C ALA A 164 -4.58 -4.87 -8.68
N ALA A 165 -4.61 -6.20 -8.77
CA ALA A 165 -5.84 -6.96 -9.04
C ALA A 165 -6.85 -6.82 -7.90
N ALA A 166 -6.41 -6.98 -6.65
CA ALA A 166 -7.25 -6.80 -5.47
C ALA A 166 -7.78 -5.36 -5.36
N ALA A 167 -6.94 -4.35 -5.62
CA ALA A 167 -7.35 -2.95 -5.65
C ALA A 167 -8.40 -2.68 -6.75
N ARG A 168 -8.22 -3.22 -7.96
CA ARG A 168 -9.20 -3.13 -9.04
C ARG A 168 -10.53 -3.78 -8.67
N ALA A 169 -10.50 -4.98 -8.09
CA ALA A 169 -11.70 -5.67 -7.61
C ALA A 169 -12.43 -4.86 -6.53
N ALA A 170 -11.69 -4.32 -5.55
CA ALA A 170 -12.24 -3.45 -4.51
C ALA A 170 -12.91 -2.19 -5.12
N CYS A 171 -12.27 -1.56 -6.11
CA CYS A 171 -12.83 -0.39 -6.81
C CYS A 171 -14.10 -0.70 -7.62
N GLN A 172 -14.35 -1.97 -7.95
CA GLN A 172 -15.55 -2.39 -8.67
C GLN A 172 -16.74 -2.66 -7.74
N THR A 173 -16.53 -2.77 -6.43
CA THR A 173 -17.62 -2.98 -5.46
C THR A 173 -18.59 -1.79 -5.43
N PRO A 174 -19.91 -2.02 -5.40
CA PRO A 174 -20.91 -0.94 -5.31
C PRO A 174 -20.69 -0.03 -4.08
N GLU A 175 -20.29 -0.61 -2.95
CA GLU A 175 -20.04 0.10 -1.70
C GLU A 175 -18.87 1.07 -1.84
N PHE A 176 -17.78 0.64 -2.49
CA PHE A 176 -16.65 1.52 -2.75
C PHE A 176 -17.02 2.62 -3.74
N ARG A 177 -17.76 2.30 -4.81
CA ARG A 177 -18.23 3.29 -5.78
C ARG A 177 -19.09 4.36 -5.13
N GLU A 178 -20.00 3.96 -4.24
CA GLU A 178 -20.84 4.89 -3.48
C GLU A 178 -20.00 5.74 -2.52
N LYS A 179 -19.06 5.14 -1.81
CA LYS A 179 -18.12 5.87 -0.94
C LYS A 179 -17.35 6.93 -1.74
N MET A 180 -16.82 6.56 -2.91
CA MET A 180 -16.09 7.50 -3.78
C MET A 180 -17.01 8.56 -4.38
N ARG A 181 -18.28 8.24 -4.68
CA ARG A 181 -19.28 9.22 -5.11
C ARG A 181 -19.55 10.24 -4.01
N ARG A 182 -19.70 9.79 -2.76
CA ARG A 182 -19.86 10.68 -1.60
C ARG A 182 -18.66 11.58 -1.41
N VAL A 183 -17.44 11.02 -1.39
CA VAL A 183 -16.20 11.80 -1.27
C VAL A 183 -16.07 12.80 -2.42
N ARG A 184 -16.42 12.42 -3.66
CA ARG A 184 -16.37 13.30 -4.83
C ARG A 184 -17.38 14.45 -4.75
N ASN A 185 -18.57 14.19 -4.23
CA ASN A 185 -19.66 15.15 -4.16
C ASN A 185 -19.70 15.92 -2.83
N ASP A 186 -18.77 15.65 -1.92
CA ASP A 186 -18.61 16.36 -0.66
C ASP A 186 -18.23 17.83 -0.93
N PRO A 187 -19.07 18.81 -0.54
CA PRO A 187 -18.82 20.23 -0.76
C PRO A 187 -17.44 20.67 -0.27
N ASP A 188 -17.00 20.18 0.89
CA ASP A 188 -15.71 20.55 1.48
C ASP A 188 -14.53 19.99 0.66
N ASN A 189 -14.72 18.82 0.04
CA ASN A 189 -13.72 18.27 -0.87
C ASN A 189 -13.69 19.04 -2.18
N ILE A 190 -14.85 19.44 -2.71
CA ILE A 190 -14.95 20.27 -3.92
C ILE A 190 -14.28 21.63 -3.70
N GLU A 191 -14.51 22.28 -2.56
CA GLU A 191 -13.86 23.55 -2.21
C GLU A 191 -12.35 23.40 -2.05
N ARG A 192 -11.88 22.35 -1.36
CA ARG A 192 -10.43 22.04 -1.26
C ARG A 192 -9.81 21.80 -2.62
N GLN A 193 -10.48 21.08 -3.52
CA GLN A 193 -10.00 20.87 -4.89
C GLN A 193 -9.94 22.18 -5.68
N ARG A 194 -10.98 23.02 -5.59
CA ARG A 194 -10.99 24.35 -6.24
C ARG A 194 -9.87 25.24 -5.73
N ALA A 195 -9.69 25.32 -4.42
CA ALA A 195 -8.61 26.09 -3.79
C ALA A 195 -7.23 25.58 -4.23
N SER A 196 -7.04 24.25 -4.28
CA SER A 196 -5.80 23.64 -4.76
C SER A 196 -5.51 23.96 -6.24
N ILE A 197 -6.52 23.91 -7.11
CA ILE A 197 -6.40 24.29 -8.52
C ILE A 197 -6.03 25.77 -8.67
N LEU A 198 -6.69 26.66 -7.91
CA LEU A 198 -6.41 28.10 -7.94
C LEU A 198 -5.00 28.40 -7.44
N ALA A 199 -4.59 27.82 -6.31
CA ALA A 199 -3.25 27.98 -5.77
C ALA A 199 -2.17 27.49 -6.76
N THR A 200 -2.44 26.39 -7.48
CA THR A 200 -1.54 25.86 -8.52
C THR A 200 -1.44 26.81 -9.69
N ARG A 201 -2.57 27.37 -10.16
CA ARG A 201 -2.60 28.38 -11.23
C ARG A 201 -1.88 29.66 -10.82
N GLU A 202 -2.11 30.16 -9.62
CA GLU A 202 -1.41 31.34 -9.09
C GLU A 202 0.09 31.10 -8.96
N ALA A 203 0.51 29.90 -8.54
CA ALA A 203 1.93 29.53 -8.49
C ALA A 203 2.54 29.49 -9.90
N GLN A 204 1.84 28.91 -10.88
CA GLN A 204 2.25 28.90 -12.28
C GLN A 204 2.34 30.32 -12.86
N THR A 205 1.34 31.18 -12.60
CA THR A 205 1.35 32.58 -13.03
C THR A 205 2.50 33.36 -12.41
N ARG A 206 2.76 33.18 -11.10
CA ARG A 206 3.90 33.81 -10.43
C ARG A 206 5.23 33.34 -10.99
N ALA A 207 5.40 32.04 -11.23
CA ALA A 207 6.60 31.49 -11.84
C ALA A 207 6.82 32.05 -13.25
N PHE A 208 5.76 32.13 -14.05
CA PHE A 208 5.79 32.72 -15.39
C PHE A 208 6.22 34.20 -15.35
N ILE A 209 5.62 35.00 -14.45
CA ILE A 209 5.97 36.41 -14.24
C ILE A 209 7.42 36.57 -13.77
N ALA A 210 7.91 35.70 -12.90
CA ALA A 210 9.29 35.77 -12.43
C ALA A 210 10.30 35.46 -13.55
N GLU A 211 9.98 34.51 -14.44
CA GLU A 211 10.85 34.11 -15.54
C GLU A 211 10.82 35.07 -16.73
N HIS A 212 9.64 35.60 -17.08
CA HIS A 212 9.42 36.40 -18.29
C HIS A 212 9.24 37.90 -18.00
N GLY A 213 9.40 38.31 -16.73
CA GLY A 213 8.96 39.62 -16.25
C GLY A 213 7.44 39.69 -16.09
N PRO A 214 6.90 40.74 -15.43
CA PRO A 214 5.48 41.01 -15.53
C PRO A 214 5.16 41.03 -17.01
N ALA A 215 4.16 40.25 -17.44
CA ALA A 215 3.61 40.43 -18.76
C ALA A 215 3.34 41.93 -18.84
N GLN A 216 4.11 42.66 -19.66
CA GLN A 216 3.66 43.96 -20.11
C GLN A 216 2.21 43.71 -20.52
N PRO A 217 1.24 44.55 -20.11
CA PRO A 217 -0.09 44.43 -20.67
C PRO A 217 0.18 44.22 -22.14
N LEU A 218 -0.17 43.04 -22.63
CA LEU A 218 -0.31 42.88 -24.04
C LEU A 218 -1.36 43.97 -24.26
N GLU A 219 -0.92 45.16 -24.68
CA GLU A 219 -1.21 45.57 -26.03
C GLU A 219 -1.09 44.27 -26.79
N LEU A 220 -2.19 43.50 -26.75
CA LEU A 220 -2.57 42.60 -27.80
C LEU A 220 -2.19 43.50 -28.94
N PRO A 221 -1.12 43.18 -29.70
CA PRO A 221 -1.00 43.83 -30.97
C PRO A 221 -2.43 43.68 -31.47
N LEU A 222 -3.08 44.78 -31.80
CA LEU A 222 -4.27 44.73 -32.62
C LEU A 222 -3.78 43.95 -33.83
N LEU A 223 -3.78 42.62 -33.73
CA LEU A 223 -2.88 41.72 -34.41
C LEU A 223 -3.64 41.55 -35.68
N ALA A 224 -3.44 42.57 -36.53
CA ALA A 224 -4.45 43.20 -37.34
C ALA A 224 -5.72 42.36 -37.32
N VAL A 225 -6.66 42.65 -36.41
CA VAL A 225 -7.99 42.03 -36.44
C VAL A 225 -8.42 42.33 -37.86
N GLN A 226 -8.21 41.36 -38.77
CA GLN A 226 -8.15 41.70 -40.19
C GLN A 226 -9.45 42.42 -40.46
N PRO A 227 -9.51 43.50 -41.24
CA PRO A 227 -10.70 44.37 -41.28
C PRO A 227 -12.04 43.61 -41.37
N ARG A 228 -12.04 42.42 -41.99
CA ARG A 228 -13.10 41.40 -41.93
C ARG A 228 -13.61 41.02 -40.52
N TYR A 229 -12.75 40.76 -39.55
CA TYR A 229 -13.08 40.39 -38.16
C TYR A 229 -13.65 41.55 -37.36
N ALA A 230 -13.14 42.78 -37.54
CA ALA A 230 -13.69 43.96 -36.88
C ALA A 230 -15.13 44.21 -37.35
N ARG A 231 -15.40 44.08 -38.66
CA ARG A 231 -16.76 44.16 -39.20
C ARG A 231 -17.68 43.07 -38.65
N ARG A 232 -17.18 41.85 -38.47
CA ARG A 232 -17.96 40.74 -37.88
C ARG A 232 -18.29 41.01 -36.41
N LEU A 233 -17.31 41.45 -35.61
CA LEU A 233 -17.53 41.81 -34.21
C LEU A 233 -18.51 42.99 -34.07
N ASN A 234 -18.42 44.00 -34.94
CA ASN A 234 -19.37 45.11 -34.95
C ASN A 234 -20.79 44.68 -35.34
N ARG A 235 -20.96 43.72 -36.27
CA ARG A 235 -22.29 43.16 -36.57
C ARG A 235 -22.85 42.41 -35.37
N LEU A 236 -22.04 41.61 -34.69
CA LEU A 236 -22.47 40.91 -33.48
C LEU A 236 -22.87 41.91 -32.39
N ALA A 237 -22.06 42.93 -32.14
CA ALA A 237 -22.39 44.00 -31.19
C ALA A 237 -23.70 44.71 -31.58
N ALA A 238 -23.94 44.98 -32.87
CA ALA A 238 -25.19 45.58 -33.33
C ALA A 238 -26.41 44.66 -33.19
N SER A 239 -26.25 43.35 -33.39
CA SER A 239 -27.36 42.37 -33.31
C SER A 239 -27.72 41.96 -31.88
N PHE A 240 -26.76 42.04 -30.95
CA PHE A 240 -26.92 41.53 -29.59
C PHE A 240 -26.84 42.64 -28.52
N GLY A 241 -26.26 43.80 -28.83
CA GLY A 241 -25.98 44.83 -27.82
C GLY A 241 -25.11 44.25 -26.70
N ASP A 242 -25.52 44.49 -25.45
CA ASP A 242 -24.84 43.97 -24.26
C ASP A 242 -25.39 42.61 -23.80
N ARG A 243 -26.27 41.96 -24.57
CA ARG A 243 -26.82 40.65 -24.18
C ARG A 243 -25.82 39.54 -24.50
N PRO A 244 -25.60 38.59 -23.58
CA PRO A 244 -24.79 37.41 -23.88
C PRO A 244 -25.43 36.60 -25.00
N PHE A 245 -24.60 36.00 -25.85
CA PHE A 245 -25.05 35.18 -26.97
C PHE A 245 -24.17 33.94 -27.14
N THR A 246 -24.77 32.88 -27.65
CA THR A 246 -24.10 31.60 -27.92
C THR A 246 -23.35 31.62 -29.26
N ILE A 247 -22.44 30.67 -29.47
CA ILE A 247 -21.75 30.50 -30.77
C ILE A 247 -22.75 30.26 -31.90
N ALA A 248 -23.85 29.53 -31.65
CA ALA A 248 -24.88 29.26 -32.63
C ALA A 248 -25.60 30.54 -33.07
N GLU A 249 -25.98 31.39 -32.12
CA GLU A 249 -26.60 32.68 -32.38
C GLU A 249 -25.65 33.64 -33.11
N ALA A 250 -24.37 33.67 -32.72
CA ALA A 250 -23.35 34.44 -33.41
C ALA A 250 -23.16 33.99 -34.86
N ALA A 251 -23.17 32.67 -35.10
CA ALA A 251 -23.03 32.09 -36.43
C ALA A 251 -24.22 32.48 -37.32
N GLN A 252 -25.44 32.36 -36.78
CA GLN A 252 -26.67 32.76 -37.45
C GLN A 252 -26.68 34.25 -37.82
N ALA A 253 -26.27 35.13 -36.89
CA ALA A 253 -26.21 36.58 -37.13
C ALA A 253 -25.17 36.97 -38.18
N LEU A 254 -24.09 36.19 -38.32
CA LEU A 254 -23.08 36.41 -39.35
C LEU A 254 -23.41 35.75 -40.70
N GLY A 255 -24.46 34.94 -40.78
CA GLY A 255 -24.82 34.16 -41.96
C GLY A 255 -23.83 33.04 -42.27
N GLU A 256 -23.18 32.48 -41.24
CA GLU A 256 -22.15 31.44 -41.36
C GLU A 256 -22.58 30.17 -40.62
N PRO A 257 -22.23 28.97 -41.10
CA PRO A 257 -22.48 27.75 -40.35
C PRO A 257 -21.56 27.71 -39.11
N ALA A 258 -22.10 27.35 -37.94
CA ALA A 258 -21.39 27.39 -36.65
C ALA A 258 -20.04 26.65 -36.66
N GLY A 259 -19.94 25.55 -37.42
CA GLY A 259 -18.71 24.77 -37.57
C GLY A 259 -17.62 25.40 -38.46
N LYS A 260 -17.90 26.49 -39.18
CA LYS A 260 -16.91 27.22 -40.00
C LYS A 260 -16.48 28.56 -39.40
N MET A 261 -16.94 28.88 -38.19
CA MET A 261 -16.54 30.11 -37.53
C MET A 261 -15.05 30.04 -37.17
N HIS A 262 -14.31 31.11 -37.47
CA HIS A 262 -12.87 31.14 -37.25
C HIS A 262 -12.54 30.93 -35.76
N ARG A 263 -11.60 30.04 -35.46
CA ARG A 263 -11.29 29.58 -34.08
C ARG A 263 -11.04 30.73 -33.09
N PRO A 264 -10.26 31.77 -33.42
CA PRO A 264 -10.16 33.00 -32.60
C PRO A 264 -11.49 33.68 -32.24
N LEU A 265 -12.50 33.66 -33.11
CA LEU A 265 -13.82 34.24 -32.84
C LEU A 265 -14.61 33.35 -31.88
N GLN A 266 -14.54 32.03 -32.06
CA GLN A 266 -15.15 31.06 -31.14
C GLN A 266 -14.53 31.19 -29.74
N THR A 267 -13.21 31.20 -29.64
CA THR A 267 -12.47 31.37 -28.38
C THR A 267 -12.80 32.72 -27.73
N GLY A 268 -12.93 33.80 -28.50
CA GLY A 268 -13.35 35.10 -27.98
C GLY A 268 -14.76 35.10 -27.37
N ILE A 269 -15.70 34.40 -28.00
CA ILE A 269 -17.09 34.23 -27.53
C ILE A 269 -17.13 33.34 -26.27
N GLU A 270 -16.44 32.19 -26.28
CA GLU A 270 -16.39 31.24 -25.16
C GLU A 270 -15.81 31.85 -23.88
N HIS A 271 -14.83 32.74 -24.02
CA HIS A 271 -14.17 33.40 -22.88
C HIS A 271 -14.83 34.74 -22.46
N GLY A 272 -15.96 35.12 -23.05
CA GLY A 272 -16.61 36.41 -22.76
C GLY A 272 -15.74 37.63 -23.08
N VAL A 273 -14.75 37.47 -23.97
CA VAL A 273 -13.79 38.54 -24.32
C VAL A 273 -14.42 39.53 -25.30
N VAL A 274 -15.46 39.12 -26.04
CA VAL A 274 -16.15 39.97 -27.02
C VAL A 274 -16.82 41.19 -26.37
N GLU A 275 -17.38 41.07 -25.16
CA GLU A 275 -17.95 42.21 -24.41
C GLU A 275 -16.91 43.30 -24.14
N ARG A 276 -15.68 42.90 -23.77
CA ARG A 276 -14.59 43.86 -23.51
C ARG A 276 -13.99 44.45 -24.79
N LEU A 277 -13.94 43.67 -25.88
CA LEU A 277 -13.39 44.14 -27.16
C LEU A 277 -14.36 45.07 -27.91
N ALA A 278 -15.67 44.84 -27.86
CA ALA A 278 -16.66 45.72 -28.53
C ALA A 278 -16.63 47.14 -27.94
N HIS A 279 -16.51 47.27 -26.62
CA HIS A 279 -16.35 48.56 -25.94
C HIS A 279 -15.04 49.28 -26.30
N HIS A 280 -13.97 48.56 -26.62
CA HIS A 280 -12.69 49.15 -27.02
C HIS A 280 -12.68 49.57 -28.50
N VAL A 281 -13.28 48.79 -29.40
CA VAL A 281 -13.36 49.12 -30.83
C VAL A 281 -14.22 50.36 -31.08
N TYR A 282 -15.31 50.55 -30.31
CA TYR A 282 -16.19 51.72 -30.46
C TYR A 282 -15.52 53.05 -30.04
N ARG A 283 -14.50 53.02 -29.17
CA ARG A 283 -13.76 54.23 -28.76
C ARG A 283 -12.70 54.69 -29.77
N PHE A 284 -12.29 53.83 -30.71
CA PHE A 284 -11.18 54.11 -31.63
C PHE A 284 -11.59 54.34 -33.09
N THR A 285 -12.86 54.16 -33.44
CA THR A 285 -13.39 54.70 -34.72
C THR A 285 -13.77 56.16 -34.51
N PRO A 286 -13.07 57.15 -35.11
CA PRO A 286 -13.49 58.53 -35.03
C PRO A 286 -14.89 58.66 -35.64
N GLN A 287 -15.83 59.21 -34.88
CA GLN A 287 -17.10 59.62 -35.46
C GLN A 287 -16.82 60.75 -36.46
N PRO A 288 -17.34 60.70 -37.70
CA PRO A 288 -17.20 61.81 -38.61
C PRO A 288 -17.86 63.03 -37.96
N THR A 289 -17.08 64.09 -37.78
CA THR A 289 -17.59 65.37 -37.28
C THR A 289 -18.61 65.91 -38.27
N GLN A 290 -19.63 66.60 -37.76
CA GLN A 290 -20.79 67.06 -38.52
C GLN A 290 -20.43 67.97 -39.73
N GLY A 291 -19.20 68.47 -39.82
CA GLY A 291 -18.65 69.22 -40.97
C GLY A 291 -18.24 68.36 -42.18
N ASP A 292 -17.90 67.09 -42.00
CA ASP A 292 -17.43 66.22 -43.12
C ASP A 292 -18.59 65.71 -44.01
N ARG A 293 -19.84 65.88 -43.57
CA ARG A 293 -21.03 65.45 -44.33
C ARG A 293 -21.44 66.45 -45.42
N THR A 294 -21.05 67.72 -45.32
CA THR A 294 -21.43 68.74 -46.29
C THR A 294 -20.49 68.82 -47.49
N GLU A 295 -19.23 68.42 -47.37
CA GLU A 295 -18.30 68.38 -48.52
C GLU A 295 -18.54 67.15 -49.43
N ALA A 296 -18.94 66.01 -48.86
CA ALA A 296 -19.16 64.79 -49.65
C ALA A 296 -20.43 64.81 -50.53
N LEU A 297 -21.35 65.73 -50.32
CA LEU A 297 -22.56 65.88 -51.14
C LEU A 297 -22.43 66.98 -52.23
N GLY A 298 -21.39 67.81 -52.18
CA GLY A 298 -21.11 68.82 -53.21
C GLY A 298 -20.32 68.30 -54.41
N ALA A 299 -19.55 67.22 -54.25
CA ALA A 299 -18.67 66.67 -55.30
C ALA A 299 -19.34 65.62 -56.21
N ALA A 300 -20.67 65.48 -56.16
CA ALA A 300 -21.43 64.55 -57.00
C ALA A 300 -22.44 65.26 -57.94
N ALA A 301 -22.30 66.58 -58.12
CA ALA A 301 -23.15 67.39 -58.98
C ALA A 301 -22.37 68.26 -60.00
N GLU A 302 -21.14 67.87 -60.33
CA GLU A 302 -20.40 68.25 -61.54
C GLU A 302 -19.84 66.98 -62.19
#